data_AF-A0A6G0Q8Q6-F1
#
_entry.id   AF-A0A6G0Q8Q6-F1
#
_cell.length_a   1.000
_cell.length_b   1.000
_cell.length_c   1.000
_cell.angle_alpha   90.00
_cell.angle_beta   90.00
_cell.angle_gamma   90.00
#
_symmetry.space_group_name_H-M   'P 1'
#
loop_
_entity.id
_entity.type
_entity.pdbx_description
1 polymer ?
#
loop_
_entity_poly.entity_id
_entity_poly.type
_entity_poly.pdbx_seq_one_letter_code
_entity_poly.pdbx_strand_id
1 'polypeptide(L)'
;MGFSQDVSELLTCLSLVAAVAYVTDLQLFAGVCVGIQWLSALYGIPKQTERYFDLTGSTTYATVSMLAYYVSEYVSWRDALLTAFVWLWCVRLGSFLYWRICECGSD
;
A
#
# COMPACT_ATOMS: atom_id res chain seq x y z
N MET A 1 -9.69 -13.24 -20.54
CA MET A 1 -10.00 -12.16 -19.58
C MET A 1 -10.23 -10.92 -20.40
N GLY A 2 -11.44 -10.38 -20.39
CA GLY A 2 -11.81 -9.28 -21.27
C GLY A 2 -11.56 -7.94 -20.59
N PHE A 3 -10.97 -6.97 -21.29
CA PHE A 3 -10.75 -5.60 -20.81
C PHE A 3 -11.97 -4.98 -20.11
N SER A 4 -13.18 -5.32 -20.55
CA SER A 4 -14.43 -4.86 -19.91
C SER A 4 -14.64 -5.43 -18.49
N GLN A 5 -14.17 -6.64 -18.20
CA GLN A 5 -14.23 -7.24 -16.86
C GLN A 5 -13.24 -6.53 -15.94
N ASP A 6 -12.00 -6.31 -16.41
CA ASP A 6 -10.95 -5.62 -15.65
C ASP A 6 -11.39 -4.19 -15.26
N VAL A 7 -12.02 -3.47 -16.19
CA VAL A 7 -12.57 -2.13 -15.92
C VAL A 7 -13.71 -2.19 -14.92
N SER A 8 -14.62 -3.16 -15.03
CA SER A 8 -15.72 -3.33 -14.08
C SER A 8 -15.19 -3.62 -12.67
N GLU A 9 -14.20 -4.50 -12.55
CA GLU A 9 -13.57 -4.85 -11.27
C GLU A 9 -12.89 -3.63 -10.65
N LEU A 10 -12.13 -2.86 -11.44
CA LEU A 10 -11.49 -1.63 -10.99
C LEU A 10 -12.52 -0.62 -10.46
N LEU A 11 -13.64 -0.43 -11.17
CA LEU A 11 -14.71 0.46 -10.73
C LEU A 11 -15.35 -0.01 -9.43
N THR A 12 -15.58 -1.32 -9.27
CA THR A 12 -16.13 -1.87 -8.02
C THR A 12 -15.16 -1.71 -6.84
N CYS A 13 -13.86 -1.88 -7.06
CA CYS A 13 -12.86 -1.70 -6.02
C CYS A 13 -12.75 -0.22 -5.60
N LEU A 14 -12.70 0.70 -6.56
CA LEU A 14 -12.60 2.13 -6.26
C LEU A 14 -13.87 2.66 -5.57
N SER A 15 -15.06 2.21 -5.98
CA SER A 15 -16.31 2.62 -5.34
C SER A 15 -16.41 2.10 -3.91
N LEU A 16 -15.99 0.86 -3.66
CA LEU A 16 -15.94 0.29 -2.31
C LEU A 16 -14.96 1.06 -1.42
N VAL A 17 -13.74 1.32 -1.89
CA VAL A 17 -12.73 2.09 -1.15
C VAL A 17 -13.25 3.49 -0.83
N ALA A 18 -13.85 4.18 -1.81
CA ALA A 18 -14.42 5.51 -1.61
C ALA A 18 -15.58 5.50 -0.58
N ALA A 19 -16.48 4.51 -0.66
CA ALA A 19 -17.59 4.37 0.27
C ALA A 19 -17.10 4.14 1.72
N VAL A 20 -16.17 3.20 1.91
CA VAL A 20 -15.59 2.92 3.23
C VAL A 20 -14.86 4.16 3.76
N ALA A 21 -14.02 4.78 2.94
CA ALA A 21 -13.27 5.96 3.34
C ALA A 21 -14.16 7.16 3.70
N TYR A 22 -15.31 7.31 3.03
CA TYR A 22 -16.30 8.34 3.35
C TYR A 22 -17.01 8.04 4.67
N VAL A 23 -17.43 6.79 4.89
CA VAL A 23 -18.14 6.39 6.13
C VAL A 23 -17.25 6.45 7.36
N THR A 24 -15.94 6.19 7.21
CA THR A 24 -14.99 6.19 8.33
C THR A 24 -14.17 7.48 8.47
N ASP A 25 -14.43 8.51 7.64
CA ASP A 25 -13.63 9.75 7.57
C ASP A 25 -12.12 9.54 7.31
N LEU A 26 -11.75 8.46 6.60
CA LEU A 26 -10.35 8.10 6.29
C LEU A 26 -9.93 8.44 4.85
N GLN A 27 -10.58 9.44 4.24
CA GLN A 27 -10.43 9.83 2.84
C GLN A 27 -8.97 10.10 2.44
N LEU A 28 -8.22 10.78 3.31
CA LEU A 28 -6.82 11.11 3.11
C LEU A 28 -5.95 9.84 3.03
N PHE A 29 -6.14 8.89 3.94
CA PHE A 29 -5.37 7.64 3.97
C PHE A 29 -5.70 6.75 2.77
N ALA A 30 -6.98 6.62 2.45
CA ALA A 30 -7.43 5.88 1.28
C ALA A 30 -6.86 6.48 -0.03
N GLY A 31 -6.85 7.80 -0.15
CA GLY A 31 -6.26 8.51 -1.29
C GLY A 31 -4.76 8.23 -1.43
N VAL A 32 -4.01 8.24 -0.33
CA VAL A 32 -2.57 7.90 -0.34
C VAL A 32 -2.33 6.44 -0.73
N CYS A 33 -3.12 5.50 -0.19
CA CYS A 33 -3.04 4.08 -0.57
C CYS A 33 -3.25 3.89 -2.08
N VAL A 34 -4.34 4.45 -2.61
CA VAL A 34 -4.67 4.34 -4.03
C VAL A 34 -3.60 5.01 -4.88
N GLY A 35 -3.12 6.20 -4.48
CA GLY A 35 -2.08 6.93 -5.19
C GLY A 35 -0.77 6.15 -5.31
N ILE A 36 -0.26 5.63 -4.19
CA ILE A 36 0.99 4.83 -4.20
C ILE A 36 0.82 3.56 -5.04
N GLN A 37 -0.30 2.86 -4.90
CA GLN A 37 -0.54 1.63 -5.66
C GLN A 37 -0.72 1.88 -7.15
N TRP A 38 -1.35 3.00 -7.54
CA TRP A 38 -1.43 3.41 -8.94
C TRP A 38 -0.07 3.77 -9.53
N LEU A 39 0.80 4.45 -8.77
CA LEU A 39 2.17 4.72 -9.20
C LEU A 39 2.97 3.42 -9.42
N SER A 40 2.79 2.45 -8.54
CA SER A 40 3.42 1.14 -8.68
C SER A 40 2.86 0.36 -9.87
N ALA A 41 1.53 0.37 -10.06
CA ALA A 41 0.89 -0.25 -11.22
C ALA A 41 1.38 0.38 -12.54
N LEU A 42 1.54 1.71 -12.59
CA LEU A 42 2.07 2.42 -13.76
C LEU A 42 3.49 1.95 -14.12
N TYR A 43 4.31 1.58 -13.13
CA TYR A 43 5.66 1.06 -13.36
C TYR A 43 5.68 -0.45 -13.64
N GLY A 44 4.91 -1.22 -12.86
CA GLY A 44 4.91 -2.68 -12.84
C GLY A 44 4.22 -3.30 -14.05
N ILE A 45 3.07 -2.75 -14.49
CA ILE A 45 2.28 -3.30 -15.61
C ILE A 45 3.07 -3.24 -16.93
N PRO A 46 3.67 -2.10 -17.35
CA PRO A 46 4.39 -2.04 -18.62
C PRO A 46 5.66 -2.89 -18.64
N LYS A 47 6.30 -3.06 -17.49
CA LYS A 47 7.54 -3.84 -17.35
C LYS A 47 7.29 -5.31 -16.98
N GLN A 48 6.02 -5.69 -16.80
CA GLN A 48 5.59 -7.03 -16.36
C GLN A 48 6.47 -7.57 -15.23
N THR A 49 6.73 -6.73 -14.23
CA THR A 49 7.67 -7.06 -13.15
C THR A 49 6.97 -7.09 -11.82
N GLU A 50 7.04 -8.23 -11.16
CA GLU A 50 6.53 -8.42 -9.80
C GLU A 50 7.54 -8.00 -8.73
N ARG A 51 8.77 -7.71 -9.15
CA ARG A 51 9.92 -7.50 -8.26
C ARG A 51 9.69 -6.45 -7.18
N TYR A 52 8.91 -5.41 -7.46
CA TYR A 52 8.66 -4.31 -6.55
C TYR A 52 7.26 -4.32 -5.95
N PHE A 53 6.44 -5.33 -6.24
CA PHE A 53 5.05 -5.37 -5.79
C PHE A 53 4.96 -5.46 -4.27
N ASP A 54 5.63 -6.46 -3.67
CA ASP A 54 5.68 -6.63 -2.22
C ASP A 54 6.35 -5.44 -1.50
N LEU A 55 7.40 -4.87 -2.11
CA LEU A 55 8.08 -3.70 -1.58
C LEU A 55 7.13 -2.49 -1.54
N THR A 56 6.38 -2.25 -2.61
CA THR A 56 5.37 -1.19 -2.69
C THR A 56 4.29 -1.37 -1.63
N GLY A 57 3.82 -2.60 -1.41
CA GLY A 57 2.84 -2.90 -0.37
C GLY A 57 3.37 -2.51 1.01
N SER A 58 4.60 -2.92 1.34
CA SER A 58 5.24 -2.59 2.62
C SER A 58 5.50 -1.08 2.79
N THR A 59 5.91 -0.37 1.74
CA THR A 59 6.10 1.09 1.80
C THR A 59 4.77 1.82 1.98
N THR A 60 3.70 1.36 1.35
CA THR A 60 2.35 1.93 1.54
C THR A 60 1.93 1.85 3.01
N TYR A 61 2.11 0.69 3.66
CA TYR A 61 1.84 0.52 5.09
C TYR A 61 2.70 1.43 5.97
N ALA A 62 4.01 1.52 5.69
CA ALA A 62 4.91 2.41 6.41
C ALA A 62 4.52 3.89 6.26
N THR A 63 4.17 4.32 5.04
CA THR A 63 3.75 5.70 4.77
C THR A 63 2.43 6.04 5.45
N VAL A 64 1.41 5.18 5.37
CA VAL A 64 0.09 5.45 5.95
C VAL A 64 0.13 5.41 7.48
N SER A 65 0.89 4.49 8.09
CA SER A 65 1.09 4.49 9.54
C SER A 65 1.81 5.73 10.04
N MET A 66 2.85 6.19 9.32
CA MET A 66 3.54 7.43 9.65
C MET A 66 2.63 8.66 9.47
N LEU A 67 1.83 8.67 8.42
CA LEU A 67 0.87 9.74 8.15
C LEU A 67 -0.20 9.80 9.25
N ALA A 68 -0.71 8.66 9.70
CA ALA A 68 -1.66 8.60 10.80
C ALA A 68 -1.06 9.15 12.09
N TYR A 69 0.21 8.83 12.37
CA TYR A 69 0.94 9.37 13.50
C TYR A 69 1.08 10.90 13.43
N TYR A 70 1.33 11.48 12.26
CA TYR A 70 1.46 12.94 12.09
C TYR A 70 0.13 13.70 12.09
N VAL A 71 -0.94 13.09 11.57
CA VAL A 71 -2.27 13.72 11.49
C VAL A 71 -3.00 13.65 12.84
N SER A 72 -2.64 12.71 13.72
CA SER A 72 -3.26 12.59 15.03
C SER A 72 -2.99 13.82 15.90
N GLU A 73 -4.05 14.44 16.42
CA GLU A 73 -3.95 15.60 17.34
C GLU A 73 -3.28 15.24 18.67
N TYR A 74 -3.50 14.00 19.12
CA TYR A 74 -2.94 13.47 20.35
C TYR A 74 -2.14 12.22 20.03
N VAL A 75 -0.87 12.25 20.41
CA VAL A 75 0.05 11.14 20.20
C VAL A 75 0.56 10.68 21.57
N SER A 76 0.26 9.43 21.89
CA SER A 76 0.79 8.74 23.06
C SER A 76 2.13 8.08 22.75
N TRP A 77 2.91 7.78 23.78
CA TRP A 77 4.11 6.93 23.65
C TRP A 77 3.77 5.55 23.05
N ARG A 78 2.53 5.08 23.27
CA ARG A 78 2.04 3.81 22.72
C ARG A 78 1.90 3.89 21.21
N ASP A 79 1.41 5.01 20.69
CA ASP A 79 1.24 5.22 19.25
C ASP A 79 2.61 5.31 18.57
N ALA A 80 3.58 5.97 19.23
CA ALA A 80 4.96 6.00 18.76
C ALA A 80 5.57 4.58 18.71
N LEU A 81 5.34 3.77 19.75
CA LEU A 81 5.80 2.37 19.80
C LEU A 81 5.14 1.52 18.70
N LEU A 82 3.82 1.66 18.51
CA LEU A 82 3.07 0.95 17.48
C LEU A 82 3.56 1.31 16.08
N THR A 83 3.71 2.59 15.78
CA THR A 83 4.25 3.05 14.49
C THR A 83 5.67 2.52 14.28
N ALA A 84 6.53 2.54 15.30
CA ALA A 84 7.88 1.98 15.20
C ALA A 84 7.87 0.47 14.90
N PHE A 85 6.97 -0.29 15.52
CA PHE A 85 6.84 -1.73 15.26
C PHE A 85 6.29 -2.02 13.86
N VAL A 86 5.32 -1.24 13.37
CA VAL A 86 4.84 -1.34 11.99
C VAL A 86 5.98 -1.07 11.02
N TRP A 87 6.78 -0.03 11.25
CA TRP A 87 7.94 0.27 10.42
C TRP A 87 8.99 -0.85 10.44
N LEU A 88 9.31 -1.38 11.62
CA LEU A 88 10.23 -2.50 11.74
C LEU A 88 9.73 -3.73 10.98
N TRP A 89 8.43 -4.03 11.07
CA TRP A 89 7.79 -5.10 10.32
C TRP A 89 7.84 -4.85 8.81
N CYS A 90 7.50 -3.64 8.35
CA CYS A 90 7.54 -3.27 6.94
C CYS A 90 8.95 -3.43 6.36
N VAL A 91 9.98 -2.94 7.06
CA VAL A 91 11.38 -3.07 6.63
C VAL A 91 11.80 -4.53 6.61
N ARG A 92 11.52 -5.29 7.68
CA ARG A 92 11.89 -6.72 7.77
C ARG A 92 11.23 -7.54 6.68
N LEU A 93 9.90 -7.50 6.60
CA LEU A 93 9.13 -8.36 5.68
C LEU A 93 9.29 -7.90 4.24
N GLY A 94 9.19 -6.59 3.98
CA GLY A 94 9.32 -6.02 2.63
C GLY A 94 10.70 -6.30 2.02
N SER A 95 11.77 -6.14 2.80
CA SER A 95 13.14 -6.44 2.33
C SER A 95 13.32 -7.94 2.07
N PHE A 96 12.80 -8.80 2.95
CA PHE A 96 12.88 -10.25 2.78
C PHE A 96 12.18 -10.73 1.50
N LEU A 97 10.95 -10.25 1.26
CA LEU A 97 10.17 -10.61 0.07
C LEU A 97 10.83 -10.09 -1.22
N TYR A 98 11.34 -8.85 -1.19
CA TYR A 98 12.09 -8.27 -2.30
C TYR A 98 13.33 -9.11 -2.63
N TRP A 99 14.15 -9.44 -1.63
CA TRP A 99 15.35 -10.26 -1.83
C TRP A 99 15.02 -11.63 -2.39
N ARG A 100 13.98 -12.29 -1.87
CA ARG A 100 13.52 -13.58 -2.38
C ARG A 100 13.20 -13.54 -3.88
N ILE A 101 12.46 -12.53 -4.33
CA ILE A 101 12.09 -12.40 -5.75
C ILE A 101 13.33 -12.06 -6.61
N CYS A 102 14.28 -11.29 -6.06
CA CYS A 102 15.54 -11.00 -6.75
C CYS A 102 16.40 -12.24 -6.97
N GLU A 103 16.46 -13.15 -5.99
CA GLU A 103 17.26 -14.38 -6.05
C GLU A 103 16.61 -15.46 -6.92
N CYS A 104 15.28 -15.57 -6.92
CA CYS A 104 14.58 -16.54 -7.76
C CYS A 104 14.58 -16.17 -9.26
N GLY A 105 14.98 -14.94 -9.62
CA GLY A 105 15.36 -14.60 -10.99
C GLY A 105 14.30 -14.94 -12.03
N SER A 106 13.16 -14.23 -11.96
CA SER A 106 12.00 -14.35 -12.86
C SER A 106 11.12 -15.57 -12.57
N ASP A 107 9.84 -15.33 -12.33
CA ASP A 107 8.81 -16.16 -12.93
C ASP A 107 8.53 -15.59 -14.34
#